data_AF-A0A954PM93-F1
#
_entry.id   AF-A0A954PM93-F1
#
_cell.length_a   1.000
_cell.length_b   1.000
_cell.length_c   1.000
_cell.angle_alpha   90.00
_cell.angle_beta   90.00
_cell.angle_gamma   90.00
#
_symmetry.space_group_name_H-M   'P 1'
#
loop_
_entity.id
_entity.type
_entity.pdbx_description
1 polymer ?
#
loop_
_entity_poly.entity_id
_entity_poly.type
_entity_poly.pdbx_seq_one_letter_code
_entity_poly.pdbx_strand_id
1 'polypeptide(L)'
;MARDDQGQEFSSDSSANKLAISAREDSRANVHGRGPSSTLHQRPASVDTVREWARRWYQVLKENEQELRGLLAEADEVGIDIKGVYADGLVTAVAFSHDDVYPCYLQNDGKSFSAQCGCMAGSQFCPHTLALLEDMLLQLEDRSSPLASRIRRGEFNTNKPNFKIFQVDEKAKIKQLLDGLVPASPPQLDDEDASALPPVETATPNRLAWNILIRNNRVEAVAVLQQAKKRGNGWTKGRRIPLENLSDYSDLCSATDRKVRDLVHYVSQSYRPTYYLDSMQAIGQLIGAANVLLNGEPVEVHLADATLVFREDAEGCWLSLEHSVSGHSQ
;
A
#
# COMPACT_ATOMS: atom_id res chain seq x y z
N MET A 1 -36.17 53.16 -13.91
CA MET A 1 -35.62 53.63 -12.62
C MET A 1 -34.77 52.52 -12.08
N ALA A 2 -33.46 52.56 -12.39
CA ALA A 2 -32.36 52.82 -11.44
C ALA A 2 -32.03 51.55 -10.62
N ARG A 3 -30.81 51.00 -10.59
CA ARG A 3 -29.48 51.40 -11.10
C ARG A 3 -28.56 50.16 -11.04
N ASP A 4 -27.55 50.18 -11.91
CA ASP A 4 -26.11 49.84 -11.76
C ASP A 4 -25.74 48.52 -11.04
N ASP A 5 -25.11 47.54 -11.71
CA ASP A 5 -23.73 47.51 -12.25
C ASP A 5 -22.68 47.15 -11.17
N GLN A 6 -22.09 45.96 -11.28
CA GLN A 6 -20.63 45.77 -11.33
C GLN A 6 -20.29 44.27 -11.46
N GLY A 7 -19.77 43.92 -12.64
CA GLY A 7 -18.97 42.73 -12.86
C GLY A 7 -17.56 42.91 -12.29
N GLN A 8 -16.95 41.81 -11.89
CA GLN A 8 -15.53 41.76 -11.59
C GLN A 8 -14.92 40.54 -12.26
N GLU A 9 -14.22 40.80 -13.35
CA GLU A 9 -13.28 39.90 -14.00
C GLU A 9 -12.11 39.63 -13.04
N PHE A 10 -11.71 38.36 -12.90
CA PHE A 10 -10.39 38.03 -12.37
C PHE A 10 -9.56 37.35 -13.45
N SER A 11 -8.58 38.13 -13.90
CA SER A 11 -7.54 37.81 -14.85
C SER A 11 -6.66 36.66 -14.37
N SER A 12 -6.40 35.73 -15.29
CA SER A 12 -5.36 34.72 -15.23
C SER A 12 -4.00 35.36 -15.47
N ASP A 13 -3.11 35.34 -14.47
CA ASP A 13 -1.69 35.59 -14.70
C ASP A 13 -0.84 34.37 -14.31
N SER A 14 -0.41 33.72 -15.38
CA SER A 14 0.73 32.83 -15.50
C SER A 14 2.01 33.60 -15.17
N SER A 15 2.81 33.11 -14.24
CA SER A 15 4.22 33.48 -14.14
C SER A 15 5.05 32.37 -13.51
N ALA A 16 5.84 31.74 -14.38
CA ALA A 16 6.86 30.77 -14.08
C ALA A 16 7.95 31.37 -13.18
N ASN A 17 8.20 30.78 -12.02
CA ASN A 17 9.41 31.05 -11.24
C ASN A 17 10.50 30.03 -11.61
N LYS A 18 11.39 30.47 -12.51
CA LYS A 18 12.71 29.88 -12.73
C LYS A 18 13.62 30.27 -11.57
N LEU A 19 14.05 29.31 -10.75
CA LEU A 19 15.14 29.52 -9.80
C LEU A 19 16.48 29.35 -10.52
N ALA A 20 17.19 30.48 -10.63
CA ALA A 20 18.52 30.59 -11.16
C ALA A 20 19.56 30.04 -10.17
N ILE A 21 20.50 29.27 -10.71
CA ILE A 21 21.76 28.90 -10.08
C ILE A 21 22.72 30.08 -10.28
N SER A 22 23.26 30.65 -9.19
CA SER A 22 24.45 31.49 -9.26
C SER A 22 25.41 31.17 -8.12
N ALA A 23 26.66 30.92 -8.50
CA ALA A 23 27.77 30.59 -7.64
C ALA A 23 28.39 31.83 -6.96
N ARG A 24 28.98 31.56 -5.79
CA ARG A 24 30.19 32.15 -5.18
C ARG A 24 30.31 33.67 -5.09
N GLU A 25 30.56 34.15 -3.87
CA GLU A 25 31.77 34.94 -3.61
C GLU A 25 32.18 34.91 -2.14
N ASP A 26 33.48 35.10 -1.96
CA ASP A 26 34.29 34.95 -0.77
C ASP A 26 33.92 35.92 0.36
N SER A 27 34.10 35.48 1.61
CA SER A 27 34.43 36.38 2.71
C SER A 27 35.28 35.68 3.76
N ARG A 28 36.59 35.89 3.62
CA ARG A 28 37.58 35.75 4.68
C ARG A 28 37.33 36.83 5.73
N ALA A 29 37.05 36.43 6.96
CA ALA A 29 37.40 37.21 8.14
C ALA A 29 37.73 36.27 9.29
N ASN A 30 39.00 36.33 9.66
CA ASN A 30 39.68 35.56 10.67
C ASN A 30 39.50 36.28 12.02
N VAL A 31 38.83 35.68 13.00
CA VAL A 31 38.88 36.15 14.39
C VAL A 31 39.12 34.97 15.32
N HIS A 32 40.23 35.09 16.06
CA HIS A 32 40.74 34.14 17.01
C HIS A 32 39.76 33.87 18.16
N GLY A 33 39.34 32.60 18.27
CA GLY A 33 38.81 32.01 19.48
C GLY A 33 39.37 30.60 19.65
N ARG A 34 40.54 30.48 20.29
CA ARG A 34 41.07 29.17 20.73
C ARG A 34 40.23 28.67 21.89
N GLY A 35 39.10 28.05 21.59
CA GLY A 35 38.46 27.10 22.50
C GLY A 35 39.27 25.80 22.52
N PRO A 36 39.27 25.04 23.62
CA PRO A 36 39.95 23.75 23.68
C PRO A 36 39.33 22.82 22.64
N SER A 37 40.07 22.59 21.56
CA SER A 37 39.76 21.58 20.56
C SER A 37 39.87 20.22 21.24
N SER A 38 38.76 19.77 21.82
CA SER A 38 38.54 18.40 22.25
C SER A 38 38.45 17.55 20.98
N THR A 39 39.60 17.27 20.36
CA THR A 39 39.74 16.11 19.48
C THR A 39 39.65 14.90 20.39
N LEU A 40 38.41 14.48 20.67
CA LEU A 40 38.09 13.15 21.15
C LEU A 40 38.69 12.19 20.11
N HIS A 41 39.91 11.72 20.38
CA HIS A 41 40.51 10.61 19.66
C HIS A 41 39.62 9.40 19.92
N GLN A 42 38.66 9.17 19.02
CA GLN A 42 37.86 7.96 19.02
C GLN A 42 38.84 6.81 18.82
N ARG A 43 39.01 6.02 19.87
CA ARG A 43 39.82 4.80 19.84
C ARG A 43 39.24 3.92 18.73
N PRO A 44 40.05 3.38 17.81
CA PRO A 44 39.53 2.49 16.77
C PRO A 44 38.76 1.35 17.45
N ALA A 45 37.54 1.08 16.98
CA ALA A 45 36.75 -0.01 17.53
C ALA A 45 37.53 -1.31 17.31
N SER A 46 37.65 -2.14 18.34
CA SER A 46 38.42 -3.37 18.20
C SER A 46 37.72 -4.32 17.22
N VAL A 47 38.46 -5.28 16.68
CA VAL A 47 37.90 -6.41 15.90
C VAL A 47 36.76 -7.11 16.68
N ASP A 48 36.74 -6.98 18.00
CA ASP A 48 35.70 -7.52 18.87
C ASP A 48 34.37 -6.80 18.69
N THR A 49 34.34 -5.50 18.36
CA THR A 49 33.10 -4.75 18.16
C THR A 49 32.28 -5.29 16.98
N VAL A 50 32.92 -5.56 15.83
CA VAL A 50 32.25 -6.15 14.66
C VAL A 50 31.66 -7.52 15.00
N ARG A 51 32.44 -8.36 15.69
CA ARG A 51 31.99 -9.69 16.12
C ARG A 51 30.87 -9.64 17.14
N GLU A 52 30.90 -8.67 18.04
CA GLU A 52 29.85 -8.46 19.02
C GLU A 52 28.54 -8.05 18.35
N TRP A 53 28.59 -7.12 17.39
CA TRP A 53 27.41 -6.72 16.62
C TRP A 53 26.84 -7.91 15.84
N ALA A 54 27.68 -8.65 15.10
CA ALA A 54 27.23 -9.83 14.37
C ALA A 54 26.58 -10.86 15.29
N ARG A 55 27.19 -11.14 16.46
CA ARG A 55 26.65 -12.10 17.44
C ARG A 55 25.27 -11.69 17.95
N ARG A 56 25.08 -10.40 18.28
CA ARG A 56 23.79 -9.89 18.75
C ARG A 56 22.73 -9.99 17.66
N TRP A 57 23.05 -9.64 16.42
CA TRP A 57 22.12 -9.78 15.30
C TRP A 57 21.74 -11.22 14.99
N TYR A 58 22.70 -12.15 15.07
CA TYR A 58 22.43 -13.58 14.99
C TYR A 58 21.49 -14.06 16.11
N GLN A 59 21.65 -13.52 17.32
CA GLN A 59 20.75 -13.83 18.43
C GLN A 59 19.32 -13.33 18.15
N VAL A 60 19.17 -12.12 17.61
CA VAL A 60 17.86 -11.55 17.22
C VAL A 60 17.18 -12.42 16.17
N LEU A 61 17.90 -12.84 15.12
CA LEU A 61 17.35 -13.78 14.12
C LEU A 61 16.85 -15.06 14.76
N LYS A 62 17.64 -15.65 15.67
CA LYS A 62 17.30 -16.90 16.33
C LYS A 62 16.10 -16.76 17.27
N GLU A 63 16.00 -15.66 18.00
CA GLU A 63 14.89 -15.38 18.92
C GLU A 63 13.57 -15.13 18.18
N ASN A 64 13.63 -14.63 16.95
CA ASN A 64 12.47 -14.27 16.13
C ASN A 64 12.24 -15.22 14.93
N GLU A 65 12.90 -16.39 14.87
CA GLU A 65 12.92 -17.27 13.69
C GLU A 65 11.52 -17.59 13.16
N GLN A 66 10.55 -17.83 14.06
CA GLN A 66 9.17 -18.15 13.66
C GLN A 66 8.45 -16.99 12.99
N GLU A 67 8.63 -15.77 13.49
CA GLU A 67 8.04 -14.55 12.91
C GLU A 67 8.70 -14.23 11.56
N LEU A 68 10.02 -14.36 11.51
CA LEU A 68 10.81 -14.01 10.33
C LEU A 68 10.65 -15.00 9.18
N ARG A 69 10.36 -16.28 9.45
CA ARG A 69 10.21 -17.31 8.41
C ARG A 69 9.16 -16.95 7.35
N GLY A 70 8.10 -16.24 7.72
CA GLY A 70 7.08 -15.76 6.79
C GLY A 70 7.52 -14.58 5.93
N LEU A 71 8.54 -13.84 6.37
CA LEU A 71 9.01 -12.60 5.72
C LEU A 71 10.21 -12.83 4.80
N LEU A 72 10.93 -13.95 4.94
CA LEU A 72 12.16 -14.23 4.17
C LEU A 72 11.92 -14.14 2.65
N ALA A 73 10.81 -14.71 2.16
CA ALA A 73 10.51 -14.69 0.73
C ALA A 73 10.28 -13.25 0.20
N GLU A 74 9.73 -12.36 1.03
CA GLU A 74 9.50 -10.96 0.66
C GLU A 74 10.78 -10.11 0.83
N ALA A 75 11.67 -10.47 1.75
CA ALA A 75 12.91 -9.77 2.00
C ALA A 75 13.94 -9.92 0.87
N ASP A 76 13.94 -11.06 0.17
CA ASP A 76 14.85 -11.35 -0.96
C ASP A 76 14.71 -10.35 -2.13
N GLU A 77 13.55 -9.71 -2.28
CA GLU A 77 13.30 -8.72 -3.34
C GLU A 77 13.68 -7.28 -2.94
N VAL A 78 14.15 -7.07 -1.70
CA VAL A 78 14.42 -5.73 -1.15
C VAL A 78 15.91 -5.41 -1.27
N GLY A 79 16.23 -4.36 -2.04
CA GLY A 79 17.59 -3.79 -2.08
C GLY A 79 17.86 -2.92 -0.86
N ILE A 80 19.10 -2.92 -0.34
CA ILE A 80 19.49 -2.14 0.84
C ILE A 80 20.65 -1.19 0.52
N ASP A 81 20.55 0.06 0.97
CA ASP A 81 21.65 1.04 0.95
C ASP A 81 21.83 1.69 2.33
N ILE A 82 22.92 1.32 3.00
CA ILE A 82 23.26 1.80 4.35
C ILE A 82 23.74 3.25 4.30
N LYS A 83 22.93 4.15 4.87
CA LYS A 83 23.21 5.60 4.91
C LYS A 83 24.00 6.02 6.13
N GLY A 84 23.81 5.35 7.26
CA GLY A 84 24.39 5.78 8.53
C GLY A 84 24.70 4.63 9.48
N VAL A 85 25.81 4.78 10.21
CA VAL A 85 26.31 3.83 11.22
C VAL A 85 26.76 4.67 12.41
N TYR A 86 26.19 4.41 13.58
CA TYR A 86 26.40 5.20 14.79
C TYR A 86 27.10 4.38 15.87
N ALA A 87 27.80 5.06 16.77
CA ALA A 87 28.66 4.41 17.77
C ALA A 87 27.88 3.57 18.80
N ASP A 88 26.58 3.84 18.96
CA ASP A 88 25.68 3.15 19.88
C ASP A 88 25.09 1.85 19.31
N GLY A 89 25.41 1.48 18.07
CA GLY A 89 24.84 0.30 17.43
C GLY A 89 23.68 0.57 16.49
N LEU A 90 23.28 1.83 16.29
CA LEU A 90 22.27 2.16 15.31
C LEU A 90 22.84 2.11 13.89
N VAL A 91 22.10 1.49 12.98
CA VAL A 91 22.33 1.52 11.54
C VAL A 91 21.06 2.02 10.86
N THR A 92 21.20 3.04 10.02
CA THR A 92 20.11 3.59 9.22
C THR A 92 20.37 3.28 7.76
N ALA A 93 19.34 2.83 7.04
CA ALA A 93 19.43 2.50 5.63
C ALA A 93 18.19 2.99 4.89
N VAL A 94 18.26 2.83 3.58
CA VAL A 94 17.12 2.96 2.68
C VAL A 94 16.91 1.60 2.04
N ALA A 95 15.71 1.08 2.19
CA ALA A 95 15.27 -0.13 1.52
C ALA A 95 14.52 0.24 0.22
N PHE A 96 14.82 -0.48 -0.85
CA PHE A 96 14.19 -0.32 -2.17
C PHE A 96 13.38 -1.58 -2.44
N SER A 97 12.09 -1.43 -2.63
CA SER A 97 11.21 -2.53 -3.05
C SER A 97 10.33 -2.00 -4.17
N HIS A 98 10.45 -2.63 -5.34
CA HIS A 98 9.86 -2.15 -6.59
C HIS A 98 10.30 -0.71 -6.90
N ASP A 99 9.36 0.24 -6.98
CA ASP A 99 9.61 1.66 -7.24
C ASP A 99 9.56 2.54 -5.97
N ASP A 100 9.32 1.93 -4.81
CA ASP A 100 9.17 2.62 -3.55
C ASP A 100 10.46 2.60 -2.72
N VAL A 101 10.61 3.65 -1.93
CA VAL A 101 11.80 3.91 -1.10
C VAL A 101 11.39 3.99 0.35
N TYR A 102 11.91 3.10 1.18
CA TYR A 102 11.53 2.96 2.59
C TYR A 102 12.73 3.22 3.49
N PRO A 103 12.83 4.40 4.11
CA PRO A 103 13.77 4.64 5.20
C PRO A 103 13.57 3.63 6.32
N CYS A 104 14.64 2.97 6.75
CA CYS A 104 14.60 2.00 7.84
C CYS A 104 15.81 2.13 8.76
N TYR A 105 15.70 1.60 9.97
CA TYR A 105 16.81 1.48 10.90
C TYR A 105 16.72 0.23 11.75
N LEU A 106 17.89 -0.21 12.20
CA LEU A 106 18.10 -1.29 13.15
C LEU A 106 19.07 -0.83 14.24
N GLN A 107 18.72 -1.03 15.50
CA GLN A 107 19.60 -0.78 16.63
C GLN A 107 20.06 -2.09 17.27
N ASN A 108 21.35 -2.18 17.56
CA ASN A 108 22.01 -3.38 18.12
C ASN A 108 21.58 -3.75 19.56
N ASP A 109 20.42 -3.29 20.02
CA ASP A 109 19.71 -3.77 21.21
C ASP A 109 18.74 -4.92 20.89
N GLY A 110 18.49 -5.17 19.60
CA GLY A 110 17.58 -6.21 19.11
C GLY A 110 16.09 -5.92 19.31
N LYS A 111 15.75 -4.71 19.77
CA LYS A 111 14.39 -4.30 20.12
C LYS A 111 13.94 -3.05 19.40
N SER A 112 14.89 -2.19 19.05
CA SER A 112 14.60 -0.92 18.41
C SER A 112 14.89 -1.02 16.91
N PHE A 113 13.81 -1.20 16.16
CA PHE A 113 13.84 -1.22 14.70
C PHE A 113 12.60 -0.51 14.16
N SER A 114 12.71 0.04 12.96
CA SER A 114 11.56 0.60 12.26
C SER A 114 11.83 0.70 10.78
N ALA A 115 10.77 0.64 9.99
CA ALA A 115 10.78 1.04 8.59
C ALA A 115 9.57 1.92 8.33
N GLN A 116 9.73 2.92 7.47
CA GLN A 116 8.63 3.78 7.00
C GLN A 116 7.70 3.02 6.03
N CYS A 117 7.64 1.70 6.11
CA CYS A 117 6.70 0.89 5.36
C CYS A 117 5.36 0.81 6.11
N GLY A 118 4.27 0.76 5.37
CA GLY A 118 2.92 0.70 5.93
C GLY A 118 2.55 -0.63 6.60
N CYS A 119 3.45 -1.61 6.61
CA CYS A 119 3.15 -3.01 6.90
C CYS A 119 2.85 -3.26 8.39
N MET A 120 3.63 -2.65 9.31
CA MET A 120 3.63 -3.04 10.73
C MET A 120 3.82 -1.88 11.73
N ALA A 121 3.68 -0.61 11.28
CA ALA A 121 3.79 0.58 12.14
C ALA A 121 5.03 0.65 13.06
N GLY A 122 6.12 -0.04 12.70
CA GLY A 122 7.37 -0.06 13.47
C GLY A 122 7.34 -0.87 14.78
N SER A 123 6.36 -1.75 15.00
CA SER A 123 6.27 -2.59 16.20
C SER A 123 6.72 -4.04 15.99
N GLN A 124 6.81 -4.50 14.74
CA GLN A 124 7.17 -5.86 14.34
C GLN A 124 8.10 -5.84 13.13
N PHE A 125 8.83 -6.93 12.92
CA PHE A 125 9.68 -7.03 11.74
C PHE A 125 8.81 -6.97 10.48
N CYS A 126 9.28 -6.23 9.51
CA CYS A 126 8.75 -6.23 8.16
C CYS A 126 9.83 -6.73 7.19
N PRO A 127 9.48 -7.03 5.93
CA PRO A 127 10.45 -7.47 4.93
C PRO A 127 11.64 -6.51 4.79
N HIS A 128 11.40 -5.20 4.86
CA HIS A 128 12.45 -4.17 4.74
C HIS A 128 13.45 -4.17 5.90
N THR A 129 12.97 -4.33 7.15
CA THR A 129 13.87 -4.43 8.31
C THR A 129 14.61 -5.76 8.35
N LEU A 130 13.99 -6.83 7.83
CA LEU A 130 14.63 -8.14 7.72
C LEU A 130 15.73 -8.13 6.66
N ALA A 131 15.45 -7.58 5.48
CA ALA A 131 16.45 -7.42 4.42
C ALA A 131 17.65 -6.57 4.90
N LEU A 132 17.41 -5.49 5.66
CA LEU A 132 18.49 -4.72 6.30
C LEU A 132 19.29 -5.58 7.29
N LEU A 133 18.64 -6.42 8.09
CA LEU A 133 19.30 -7.29 9.06
C LEU A 133 20.20 -8.32 8.36
N GLU A 134 19.72 -8.92 7.27
CA GLU A 134 20.46 -9.88 6.47
C GLU A 134 21.65 -9.23 5.75
N ASP A 135 21.45 -8.08 5.10
CA ASP A 135 22.52 -7.32 4.46
C ASP A 135 23.60 -6.91 5.48
N MET A 136 23.18 -6.46 6.66
CA MET A 136 24.11 -6.15 7.74
C MET A 136 24.92 -7.38 8.19
N LEU A 137 24.28 -8.53 8.36
CA LEU A 137 24.98 -9.76 8.75
C LEU A 137 25.99 -10.19 7.68
N LEU A 138 25.59 -10.22 6.41
CA LEU A 138 26.47 -10.53 5.29
C LEU A 138 27.68 -9.59 5.25
N GLN A 139 27.46 -8.28 5.42
CA GLN A 139 28.55 -7.33 5.48
C GLN A 139 29.41 -7.49 6.75
N LEU A 140 28.85 -7.80 7.91
CA LEU A 140 29.64 -7.98 9.14
C LEU A 140 30.50 -9.26 9.10
N GLU A 141 30.07 -10.29 8.36
CA GLU A 141 30.85 -11.52 8.14
C GLU A 141 32.01 -11.31 7.18
N ASP A 142 31.79 -10.57 6.10
CA ASP A 142 32.86 -10.20 5.18
C ASP A 142 33.71 -9.07 5.78
N ARG A 143 34.92 -9.43 6.23
CA ARG A 143 35.90 -8.48 6.76
C ARG A 143 36.29 -7.39 5.76
N SER A 144 36.08 -7.56 4.46
CA SER A 144 36.39 -6.56 3.46
C SER A 144 35.23 -5.61 3.14
N SER A 145 34.03 -5.91 3.66
CA SER A 145 32.84 -5.13 3.37
C SER A 145 32.97 -3.67 3.82
N PRO A 146 32.24 -2.75 3.17
CA PRO A 146 32.18 -1.35 3.57
C PRO A 146 31.75 -1.17 5.03
N LEU A 147 30.69 -1.85 5.49
CA LEU A 147 30.19 -1.73 6.87
C LEU A 147 31.22 -2.23 7.90
N ALA A 148 31.77 -3.43 7.73
CA ALA A 148 32.74 -4.00 8.68
C ALA A 148 34.04 -3.17 8.73
N SER A 149 34.48 -2.66 7.58
CA SER A 149 35.62 -1.74 7.50
C SER A 149 35.36 -0.45 8.28
N ARG A 150 34.20 0.17 8.05
CA ARG A 150 33.78 1.41 8.70
C ARG A 150 33.69 1.28 10.22
N ILE A 151 33.10 0.18 10.73
CA ILE A 151 33.00 -0.09 12.17
C ILE A 151 34.40 -0.25 12.78
N ARG A 152 35.30 -1.06 12.19
CA ARG A 152 36.67 -1.25 12.72
C ARG A 152 37.48 0.05 12.77
N ARG A 153 37.31 0.92 11.76
CA ARG A 153 37.96 2.23 11.73
C ARG A 153 37.33 3.23 12.71
N GLY A 154 36.20 2.90 13.32
CA GLY A 154 35.46 3.81 14.19
C GLY A 154 34.85 4.98 13.43
N GLU A 155 34.57 4.83 12.14
CA GLU A 155 34.05 5.89 11.27
C GLU A 155 32.53 6.05 11.43
N PHE A 156 32.11 6.39 12.65
CA PHE A 156 30.71 6.58 13.00
C PHE A 156 30.20 7.95 12.57
N ASN A 157 28.94 8.03 12.19
CA ASN A 157 28.25 9.31 12.02
C ASN A 157 28.22 10.05 13.37
N THR A 158 28.62 11.32 13.36
CA THR A 158 28.63 12.19 14.54
C THR A 158 27.32 12.93 14.75
N ASN A 159 26.56 13.14 13.67
CA ASN A 159 25.25 13.79 13.73
C ASN A 159 24.24 12.88 14.45
N LYS A 160 23.22 13.46 15.09
CA LYS A 160 22.13 12.64 15.63
C LYS A 160 21.27 12.09 14.48
N PRO A 161 20.88 10.81 14.52
CA PRO A 161 19.94 10.25 13.55
C PRO A 161 18.61 11.02 13.62
N ASN A 162 18.07 11.37 12.45
CA ASN A 162 16.78 12.05 12.38
C ASN A 162 15.65 11.03 12.41
N PHE A 163 15.15 10.67 13.60
CA PHE A 163 14.10 9.66 13.73
C PHE A 163 12.75 10.04 13.11
N LYS A 164 12.54 11.32 12.79
CA LYS A 164 11.30 11.78 12.15
C LYS A 164 11.09 11.18 10.77
N ILE A 165 12.17 10.80 10.06
CA ILE A 165 12.07 10.20 8.72
C ILE A 165 11.52 8.77 8.75
N PHE A 166 11.54 8.11 9.92
CA PHE A 166 11.03 6.75 10.08
C PHE A 166 9.60 6.72 10.64
N GLN A 167 9.07 7.87 11.06
CA GLN A 167 7.67 7.95 11.49
C GLN A 167 6.77 7.86 10.25
N VAL A 168 5.86 6.89 10.28
CA VAL A 168 4.80 6.79 9.27
C VAL A 168 3.85 7.97 9.51
N ASP A 169 3.78 8.90 8.57
CA ASP A 169 2.75 9.94 8.59
C ASP A 169 1.42 9.29 8.17
N GLU A 170 0.70 8.76 9.16
CA GLU A 170 -0.60 8.12 8.97
C GLU A 170 -1.57 9.04 8.22
N LYS A 171 -1.50 10.35 8.46
CA LYS A 171 -2.37 11.34 7.81
C LYS A 171 -1.99 11.52 6.34
N ALA A 172 -0.71 11.59 6.01
CA ALA A 172 -0.26 11.63 4.62
C ALA A 172 -0.63 10.34 3.87
N LYS A 173 -0.51 9.18 4.52
CA LYS A 173 -0.93 7.89 3.95
C LYS A 173 -2.44 7.85 3.68
N ILE A 174 -3.26 8.27 4.64
CA ILE A 174 -4.71 8.38 4.46
C ILE A 174 -5.03 9.35 3.31
N LYS A 175 -4.35 10.50 3.24
CA LYS A 175 -4.56 11.47 2.17
C LYS A 175 -4.20 10.89 0.80
N GLN A 176 -3.08 10.19 0.67
CA GLN A 176 -2.67 9.55 -0.57
C GLN A 176 -3.66 8.46 -1.00
N LEU A 177 -4.20 7.69 -0.06
CA LEU A 177 -5.28 6.73 -0.32
C LEU A 177 -6.56 7.45 -0.80
N LEU A 178 -6.92 8.58 -0.20
CA LEU A 178 -8.09 9.37 -0.59
C LEU A 178 -7.91 10.04 -1.96
N ASP A 179 -6.72 10.58 -2.25
CA ASP A 179 -6.40 11.21 -3.53
C ASP A 179 -6.44 10.18 -4.69
N GLY A 180 -6.13 8.91 -4.42
CA GLY A 180 -6.29 7.81 -5.37
C GLY A 180 -7.73 7.34 -5.59
N LEU A 181 -8.66 7.69 -4.69
CA LEU A 181 -10.08 7.33 -4.77
C LEU A 181 -10.93 8.37 -5.50
N VAL A 182 -10.35 9.52 -5.89
CA VAL A 182 -11.04 10.52 -6.71
C VAL A 182 -10.78 10.20 -8.18
N PRO A 183 -11.76 9.63 -8.92
CA PRO A 183 -11.56 9.31 -10.33
C PRO A 183 -11.26 10.59 -11.13
N ALA A 184 -10.15 10.57 -11.86
CA ALA A 184 -9.77 11.62 -12.80
C ALA A 184 -10.69 11.57 -14.02
N SER A 185 -11.82 12.28 -13.93
CA SER A 185 -12.81 12.56 -14.99
C SER A 185 -13.43 11.34 -15.70
N PRO A 186 -14.76 11.32 -15.90
CA PRO A 186 -15.42 10.25 -16.63
C PRO A 186 -14.97 10.25 -18.11
N PRO A 187 -14.64 9.09 -18.70
CA PRO A 187 -14.39 8.98 -20.13
C PRO A 187 -15.68 9.28 -20.91
N GLN A 188 -15.58 10.15 -21.91
CA GLN A 188 -16.61 10.33 -22.92
C GLN A 188 -16.64 9.08 -23.81
N LEU A 189 -17.81 8.45 -23.91
CA LEU A 189 -18.05 7.30 -24.78
C LEU A 189 -18.71 7.79 -26.05
N ASP A 190 -18.06 7.54 -27.19
CA ASP A 190 -18.65 7.68 -28.52
C ASP A 190 -19.37 6.37 -28.87
N ASP A 191 -20.70 6.47 -29.03
CA ASP A 191 -21.57 5.40 -29.53
C ASP A 191 -21.55 5.43 -31.06
N GLU A 192 -20.81 4.55 -31.74
CA GLU A 192 -21.19 4.13 -33.09
C GLU A 192 -20.83 2.66 -33.41
N ASP A 193 -21.86 1.99 -33.91
CA ASP A 193 -21.92 0.96 -34.94
C ASP A 193 -21.76 -0.52 -34.57
N ALA A 194 -22.92 -1.19 -34.51
CA ALA A 194 -23.08 -2.63 -34.47
C ALA A 194 -23.91 -3.06 -35.68
N SER A 195 -23.34 -3.87 -36.58
CA SER A 195 -24.15 -4.67 -37.50
C SER A 195 -23.47 -5.97 -37.99
N ALA A 196 -24.16 -7.05 -37.64
CA ALA A 196 -24.39 -8.30 -38.37
C ALA A 196 -23.30 -9.40 -38.44
N LEU A 197 -23.53 -10.46 -37.65
CA LEU A 197 -23.08 -11.84 -37.92
C LEU A 197 -24.22 -12.86 -37.65
N PRO A 198 -24.20 -14.04 -38.30
CA PRO A 198 -25.35 -14.95 -38.45
C PRO A 198 -25.66 -15.81 -37.19
N PRO A 199 -26.84 -16.45 -37.10
CA PRO A 199 -27.31 -17.08 -35.87
C PRO A 199 -26.60 -18.41 -35.63
N VAL A 200 -25.76 -18.44 -34.60
CA VAL A 200 -25.12 -19.65 -34.07
C VAL A 200 -26.11 -20.37 -33.16
N GLU A 201 -26.16 -21.70 -33.26
CA GLU A 201 -26.95 -22.61 -32.41
C GLU A 201 -26.93 -22.14 -30.95
N THR A 202 -28.11 -21.84 -30.39
CA THR A 202 -28.23 -21.19 -29.09
C THR A 202 -27.81 -22.15 -27.99
N ALA A 203 -26.50 -22.18 -27.70
CA ALA A 203 -25.97 -22.62 -26.43
C ALA A 203 -26.83 -21.96 -25.35
N THR A 204 -27.33 -22.76 -24.41
CA THR A 204 -28.10 -22.25 -23.27
C THR A 204 -27.38 -21.02 -22.72
N PRO A 205 -28.05 -19.86 -22.62
CA PRO A 205 -27.35 -18.62 -22.29
C PRO A 205 -26.70 -18.82 -20.94
N ASN A 206 -25.37 -18.87 -20.93
CA ASN A 206 -24.60 -18.77 -19.71
C ASN A 206 -24.52 -17.28 -19.37
N ARG A 207 -24.46 -16.95 -18.09
CA ARG A 207 -24.16 -15.59 -17.65
C ARG A 207 -23.13 -15.61 -16.54
N LEU A 208 -22.38 -14.53 -16.45
CA LEU A 208 -21.60 -14.22 -15.26
C LEU A 208 -22.52 -13.63 -14.19
N ALA A 209 -22.32 -14.01 -12.94
CA ALA A 209 -22.92 -13.37 -11.79
C ALA A 209 -21.89 -13.24 -10.66
N TRP A 210 -22.12 -12.32 -9.73
CA TRP A 210 -21.21 -12.03 -8.62
C TRP A 210 -21.86 -12.39 -7.29
N ASN A 211 -21.31 -13.38 -6.61
CA ASN A 211 -21.79 -13.83 -5.32
C ASN A 211 -20.98 -13.19 -4.19
N ILE A 212 -21.63 -12.31 -3.43
CA ILE A 212 -21.11 -11.68 -2.24
C ILE A 212 -21.26 -12.67 -1.09
N LEU A 213 -20.14 -13.12 -0.54
CA LEU A 213 -20.08 -14.02 0.61
C LEU A 213 -19.72 -13.22 1.86
N ILE A 214 -20.51 -13.36 2.92
CA ILE A 214 -20.20 -12.77 4.22
C ILE A 214 -19.87 -13.90 5.19
N ARG A 215 -18.60 -14.01 5.58
CA ARG A 215 -18.11 -15.06 6.50
C ARG A 215 -17.12 -14.48 7.48
N ASN A 216 -17.28 -14.75 8.78
CA ASN A 216 -16.34 -14.32 9.82
C ASN A 216 -15.98 -12.83 9.74
N ASN A 217 -16.98 -11.96 9.55
CA ASN A 217 -16.80 -10.52 9.36
C ASN A 217 -15.92 -10.12 8.15
N ARG A 218 -15.74 -11.02 7.18
CA ARG A 218 -15.10 -10.73 5.89
C ARG A 218 -16.14 -10.80 4.79
N VAL A 219 -16.04 -9.86 3.86
CA VAL A 219 -16.86 -9.78 2.65
C VAL A 219 -15.97 -10.19 1.48
N GLU A 220 -16.42 -11.17 0.69
CA GLU A 220 -15.72 -11.67 -0.49
C GLU A 220 -16.66 -11.63 -1.70
N ALA A 221 -16.26 -10.95 -2.77
CA ALA A 221 -16.97 -10.97 -4.06
C ALA A 221 -16.42 -12.10 -4.94
N VAL A 222 -17.27 -13.04 -5.33
CA VAL A 222 -16.86 -14.24 -6.07
C VAL A 222 -17.62 -14.33 -7.40
N ALA A 223 -16.89 -14.37 -8.51
CA ALA A 223 -17.46 -14.65 -9.82
C ALA A 223 -18.02 -16.08 -9.90
N VAL A 224 -19.26 -16.22 -10.38
CA VAL A 224 -19.92 -17.51 -10.62
C VAL A 224 -20.50 -17.56 -12.03
N LEU A 225 -20.28 -18.69 -12.71
CA LEU A 225 -20.89 -18.97 -14.01
C LEU A 225 -22.25 -19.61 -13.79
N GLN A 226 -23.33 -18.91 -14.14
CA GLN A 226 -24.69 -19.45 -14.08
C GLN A 226 -25.17 -19.90 -15.45
N GLN A 227 -26.03 -20.92 -15.46
CA GLN A 227 -26.71 -21.40 -16.66
C GLN A 227 -28.20 -21.20 -16.49
N ALA A 228 -28.91 -20.90 -17.58
CA ALA A 228 -30.37 -20.89 -17.56
C ALA A 228 -30.90 -22.29 -17.19
N LYS A 229 -31.88 -22.36 -16.27
CA LYS A 229 -32.54 -23.63 -15.93
C LYS A 229 -33.38 -24.09 -17.13
N LYS A 230 -33.41 -25.41 -17.36
CA LYS A 230 -34.22 -26.02 -18.44
C LYS A 230 -35.73 -25.76 -18.31
N ARG A 231 -36.21 -25.47 -17.10
CA ARG A 231 -37.62 -25.21 -16.81
C ARG A 231 -37.71 -23.93 -15.97
N GLY A 232 -38.47 -22.96 -16.45
CA GLY A 232 -38.69 -21.66 -15.81
C GLY A 232 -37.65 -20.59 -16.15
N ASN A 233 -37.92 -19.34 -15.76
CA ASN A 233 -37.08 -18.16 -16.05
C ASN A 233 -35.93 -17.98 -15.05
N GLY A 234 -35.44 -19.07 -14.46
CA GLY A 234 -34.47 -19.04 -13.36
C GLY A 234 -33.06 -19.42 -13.80
N TRP A 235 -32.09 -19.06 -12.96
CA TRP A 235 -30.69 -19.39 -13.12
C TRP A 235 -30.28 -20.51 -12.16
N THR A 236 -29.31 -21.34 -12.55
CA THR A 236 -28.68 -22.29 -11.62
C THR A 236 -27.85 -21.53 -10.57
N LYS A 237 -27.51 -22.20 -9.44
CA LYS A 237 -26.64 -21.61 -8.41
C LYS A 237 -25.29 -21.13 -8.96
N GLY A 238 -24.85 -21.76 -10.04
CA GLY A 238 -23.62 -21.47 -10.74
C GLY A 238 -22.39 -22.16 -10.16
N ARG A 239 -21.32 -22.18 -10.95
CA ARG A 239 -20.00 -22.70 -10.56
C ARG A 239 -19.05 -21.53 -10.32
N ARG A 240 -18.31 -21.55 -9.20
CA ARG A 240 -17.26 -20.55 -8.93
C ARG A 240 -16.24 -20.54 -10.06
N ILE A 241 -15.93 -19.35 -10.56
CA ILE A 241 -14.87 -19.09 -11.52
C ILE A 241 -13.66 -18.57 -10.74
N PRO A 242 -12.51 -19.25 -10.77
CA PRO A 242 -11.26 -18.68 -10.27
C PRO A 242 -10.93 -17.37 -10.98
N LEU A 243 -10.43 -16.36 -10.26
CA LEU A 243 -10.13 -15.05 -10.85
C LEU A 243 -9.13 -15.13 -12.02
N GLU A 244 -8.19 -16.07 -11.94
CA GLU A 244 -7.25 -16.41 -13.03
C GLU A 244 -7.91 -16.76 -14.37
N ASN A 245 -9.12 -17.32 -14.33
CA ASN A 245 -9.84 -17.77 -15.52
C ASN A 245 -10.93 -16.78 -15.94
N LEU A 246 -11.04 -15.62 -15.27
CA LEU A 246 -12.13 -14.67 -15.55
C LEU A 246 -12.02 -14.07 -16.96
N SER A 247 -10.80 -13.96 -17.51
CA SER A 247 -10.53 -13.52 -18.88
C SER A 247 -11.18 -14.42 -19.94
N ASP A 248 -11.29 -15.72 -19.66
CA ASP A 248 -11.83 -16.73 -20.57
C ASP A 248 -13.34 -16.56 -20.79
N TYR A 249 -14.00 -15.76 -19.93
CA TYR A 249 -15.43 -15.47 -19.98
C TYR A 249 -15.72 -14.03 -20.40
N SER A 250 -14.78 -13.38 -21.10
CA SER A 250 -14.93 -12.00 -21.57
C SER A 250 -16.19 -11.77 -22.42
N ASP A 251 -16.58 -12.74 -23.24
CA ASP A 251 -17.80 -12.70 -24.06
C ASP A 251 -19.10 -12.67 -23.24
N LEU A 252 -19.05 -13.15 -21.99
CA LEU A 252 -20.20 -13.18 -21.07
C LEU A 252 -20.27 -11.95 -20.15
N CYS A 253 -19.26 -11.08 -20.20
CA CYS A 253 -19.15 -9.92 -19.31
C CYS A 253 -19.99 -8.75 -19.84
N SER A 254 -20.99 -8.34 -19.05
CA SER A 254 -21.65 -7.05 -19.22
C SER A 254 -20.68 -5.89 -19.02
N ALA A 255 -21.10 -4.66 -19.35
CA ALA A 255 -20.31 -3.47 -19.09
C ALA A 255 -19.90 -3.35 -17.61
N THR A 256 -20.80 -3.70 -16.69
CA THR A 256 -20.51 -3.71 -15.25
C THR A 256 -19.54 -4.81 -14.86
N ASP A 257 -19.68 -6.01 -15.42
CA ASP A 257 -18.77 -7.12 -15.15
C ASP A 257 -17.33 -6.79 -15.58
N ARG A 258 -17.17 -6.08 -16.70
CA ARG A 258 -15.86 -5.61 -17.16
C ARG A 258 -15.21 -4.67 -16.15
N LYS A 259 -15.97 -3.71 -15.61
CA LYS A 259 -15.48 -2.81 -14.55
C LYS A 259 -14.99 -3.58 -13.33
N VAL A 260 -15.73 -4.61 -12.89
CA VAL A 260 -15.30 -5.46 -11.77
C VAL A 260 -14.08 -6.30 -12.14
N ARG A 261 -14.03 -6.85 -13.35
CA ARG A 261 -12.89 -7.63 -13.86
C ARG A 261 -11.62 -6.78 -13.92
N ASP A 262 -11.73 -5.51 -14.30
CA ASP A 262 -10.58 -4.60 -14.40
C ASP A 262 -10.02 -4.22 -13.00
N LEU A 263 -10.76 -4.51 -11.92
CA LEU A 263 -10.29 -4.46 -10.52
C LEU A 263 -9.59 -5.75 -10.05
N VAL A 264 -9.47 -6.77 -10.92
CA VAL A 264 -8.70 -7.97 -10.59
C VAL A 264 -7.22 -7.67 -10.72
N HIS A 265 -6.51 -7.79 -9.61
CA HIS A 265 -5.09 -7.55 -9.55
C HIS A 265 -4.33 -8.87 -9.62
N TYR A 266 -3.32 -8.89 -10.48
CA TYR A 266 -2.35 -9.97 -10.57
C TYR A 266 -1.16 -9.67 -9.67
N VAL A 267 -0.84 -10.58 -8.76
CA VAL A 267 0.35 -10.51 -7.90
C VAL A 267 1.25 -11.68 -8.25
N SER A 268 2.39 -11.36 -8.87
CA SER A 268 3.38 -12.34 -9.33
C SER A 268 4.45 -12.69 -8.30
N GLN A 269 4.43 -12.07 -7.11
CA GLN A 269 5.52 -12.08 -6.13
C GLN A 269 5.67 -13.40 -5.37
N SER A 270 4.99 -14.48 -5.77
CA SER A 270 5.17 -15.80 -5.16
C SER A 270 5.32 -16.88 -6.23
N TYR A 271 5.86 -18.05 -5.86
CA TYR A 271 6.04 -19.20 -6.77
C TYR A 271 4.75 -19.63 -7.49
N ARG A 272 3.59 -19.16 -7.01
CA ARG A 272 2.31 -19.30 -7.71
C ARG A 272 1.70 -17.92 -7.90
N PRO A 273 1.39 -17.51 -9.14
CA PRO A 273 0.66 -16.27 -9.35
C PRO A 273 -0.65 -16.29 -8.57
N THR A 274 -0.92 -15.22 -7.82
CA THR A 274 -2.19 -15.05 -7.12
C THR A 274 -2.95 -13.89 -7.72
N TYR A 275 -4.26 -14.09 -7.87
CA TYR A 275 -5.17 -13.05 -8.31
C TYR A 275 -6.02 -12.65 -7.11
N TYR A 276 -6.15 -11.36 -6.85
CA TYR A 276 -7.02 -10.84 -5.81
C TYR A 276 -7.99 -9.80 -6.39
N LEU A 277 -9.14 -9.67 -5.73
CA LEU A 277 -10.17 -8.70 -6.07
C LEU A 277 -10.52 -7.93 -4.80
N ASP A 278 -10.38 -6.60 -4.84
CA ASP A 278 -10.91 -5.75 -3.78
C ASP A 278 -12.45 -5.87 -3.77
N SER A 279 -12.96 -6.62 -2.81
CA SER A 279 -14.38 -6.98 -2.75
C SER A 279 -15.26 -5.75 -2.49
N MET A 280 -14.76 -4.74 -1.79
CA MET A 280 -15.56 -3.54 -1.51
C MET A 280 -15.66 -2.64 -2.74
N GLN A 281 -14.55 -2.45 -3.47
CA GLN A 281 -14.58 -1.72 -4.75
C GLN A 281 -15.42 -2.46 -5.79
N ALA A 282 -15.29 -3.80 -5.87
CA ALA A 282 -16.11 -4.64 -6.73
C ALA A 282 -17.61 -4.46 -6.46
N ILE A 283 -18.02 -4.51 -5.17
CA ILE A 283 -19.42 -4.29 -4.77
C ILE A 283 -19.90 -2.89 -5.17
N GLY A 284 -19.04 -1.87 -5.05
CA GLY A 284 -19.34 -0.51 -5.51
C GLY A 284 -19.64 -0.44 -7.02
N GLN A 285 -18.89 -1.19 -7.85
CA GLN A 285 -19.16 -1.28 -9.29
C GLN A 285 -20.47 -2.04 -9.60
N LEU A 286 -20.91 -2.93 -8.70
CA LEU A 286 -22.11 -3.76 -8.86
C LEU A 286 -23.43 -3.07 -8.46
N ILE A 287 -23.39 -1.78 -8.11
CA ILE A 287 -24.61 -1.00 -7.81
C ILE A 287 -25.55 -0.99 -9.02
N GLY A 288 -26.80 -1.40 -8.81
CA GLY A 288 -27.82 -1.53 -9.86
C GLY A 288 -27.65 -2.72 -10.81
N ALA A 289 -26.65 -3.60 -10.60
CA ALA A 289 -26.44 -4.76 -11.45
C ALA A 289 -27.45 -5.89 -11.16
N ALA A 290 -28.06 -6.47 -12.20
CA ALA A 290 -29.08 -7.52 -12.07
C ALA A 290 -28.51 -8.93 -11.81
N ASN A 291 -27.19 -9.08 -11.82
CA ASN A 291 -26.47 -10.36 -11.71
C ASN A 291 -25.69 -10.48 -10.39
N VAL A 292 -26.21 -9.91 -9.30
CA VAL A 292 -25.61 -10.00 -7.96
C VAL A 292 -26.35 -11.01 -7.09
N LEU A 293 -25.59 -11.77 -6.31
CA LEU A 293 -26.10 -12.72 -5.32
C LEU A 293 -25.51 -12.38 -3.94
N LEU A 294 -26.25 -12.59 -2.87
CA LEU A 294 -25.76 -12.56 -1.49
C LEU A 294 -25.91 -13.95 -0.91
N ASN A 295 -24.78 -14.59 -0.60
CA ASN A 295 -24.73 -15.97 -0.13
C ASN A 295 -25.50 -16.97 -1.03
N GLY A 296 -25.57 -16.68 -2.33
CA GLY A 296 -26.24 -17.50 -3.35
C GLY A 296 -27.68 -17.10 -3.69
N GLU A 297 -28.28 -16.16 -2.96
CA GLU A 297 -29.62 -15.65 -3.24
C GLU A 297 -29.55 -14.34 -4.05
N PRO A 298 -30.41 -14.14 -5.08
CA PRO A 298 -30.42 -12.89 -5.84
C PRO A 298 -30.69 -11.67 -4.97
N VAL A 299 -29.91 -10.61 -5.16
CA VAL A 299 -30.08 -9.33 -4.46
C VAL A 299 -29.83 -8.16 -5.39
N GLU A 300 -30.33 -6.99 -5.01
CA GLU A 300 -29.98 -5.73 -5.63
C GLU A 300 -29.05 -4.94 -4.72
N VAL A 301 -28.05 -4.29 -5.31
CA VAL A 301 -27.09 -3.46 -4.57
C VAL A 301 -27.45 -1.99 -4.82
N HIS A 302 -27.64 -1.25 -3.73
CA HIS A 302 -28.02 0.16 -3.74
C HIS A 302 -26.98 0.99 -2.99
N LEU A 303 -26.73 2.21 -3.44
CA LEU A 303 -26.01 3.19 -2.64
C LEU A 303 -26.97 3.74 -1.58
N ALA A 304 -26.59 3.67 -0.31
CA ALA A 304 -27.37 4.21 0.78
C ALA A 304 -26.54 5.19 1.60
N ASP A 305 -27.10 6.35 1.87
CA ASP A 305 -26.56 7.27 2.86
C ASP A 305 -26.84 6.68 4.25
N ALA A 306 -25.80 6.10 4.82
CA ALA A 306 -25.82 5.56 6.17
C ALA A 306 -25.20 6.59 7.13
N THR A 307 -25.96 7.00 8.13
CA THR A 307 -25.45 7.79 9.24
C THR A 307 -25.14 6.86 10.40
N LEU A 308 -23.92 6.94 10.91
CA LEU A 308 -23.51 6.19 12.08
C LEU A 308 -23.90 7.01 13.32
N VAL A 309 -24.89 6.53 14.07
CA VAL A 309 -25.48 7.24 15.20
C VAL A 309 -24.97 6.63 16.49
N PHE A 310 -24.37 7.47 17.33
CA PHE A 310 -24.01 7.10 18.70
C PHE A 310 -25.24 7.22 19.59
N ARG A 311 -25.54 6.14 20.31
CA ARG A 311 -26.67 6.06 21.24
C ARG A 311 -26.13 5.73 22.62
N GLU A 312 -26.68 6.41 23.62
CA GLU A 312 -26.37 6.23 25.03
C GLU A 312 -27.67 6.22 25.82
N ASP A 313 -27.82 5.24 26.71
CA ASP A 313 -28.90 5.16 27.68
C ASP A 313 -28.37 4.74 29.06
N ALA A 314 -29.28 4.43 29.99
CA ALA A 314 -28.92 4.03 31.35
C ALA A 314 -28.20 2.66 31.44
N GLU A 315 -28.29 1.83 30.39
CA GLU A 315 -27.72 0.48 30.34
C GLU A 315 -26.37 0.44 29.59
N GLY A 316 -26.08 1.43 28.74
CA GLY A 316 -24.76 1.60 28.13
C GLY A 316 -24.74 2.47 26.88
N CYS A 317 -23.67 2.33 26.10
CA CYS A 317 -23.48 3.03 24.83
C CYS A 317 -23.24 2.06 23.67
N TRP A 318 -23.80 2.35 22.51
CA TRP A 318 -23.58 1.58 21.28
C TRP A 318 -23.65 2.47 20.03
N LEU A 319 -23.11 1.97 18.93
CA LEU A 319 -23.21 2.58 17.61
C LEU A 319 -24.28 1.83 16.81
N SER A 320 -25.24 2.58 16.25
CA SER A 320 -26.22 2.04 15.30
C SER A 320 -26.01 2.66 13.93
N LEU A 321 -26.14 1.85 12.89
CA LEU A 321 -26.19 2.35 11.52
C LEU A 321 -27.65 2.69 11.19
N GLU A 322 -27.93 3.96 10.93
CA GLU A 322 -29.25 4.41 10.47
C GLU A 322 -29.15 4.74 8.99
N HIS A 323 -29.92 4.06 8.15
CA HIS A 323 -30.08 4.48 6.77
C HIS A 323 -31.24 5.49 6.70
N SER A 324 -31.07 6.61 6.02
CA SER A 324 -32.21 7.34 5.48
C SER A 324 -32.56 6.67 4.15
N VAL A 325 -33.66 5.90 4.07
CA VAL A 325 -34.19 5.57 2.74
C VAL A 325 -34.73 6.88 2.20
N SER A 326 -33.96 7.57 1.38
CA SER A 326 -34.48 8.63 0.55
C SER A 326 -35.52 7.98 -0.36
N GLY A 327 -36.79 8.14 -0.01
CA GLY A 327 -37.91 7.56 -0.76
C GLY A 327 -37.86 8.03 -2.20
N HIS A 328 -37.32 7.21 -3.09
CA HIS A 328 -37.61 7.24 -4.52
C HIS A 328 -38.43 5.98 -4.82
N SER A 329 -39.70 6.03 -4.41
CA SER A 329 -40.73 5.21 -5.01
C SER A 329 -41.04 5.81 -6.39
N GLN A 330 -40.61 5.13 -7.46
CA GLN A 330 -41.32 5.16 -8.74
C GLN A 330 -42.07 3.84 -8.89
#